data_AF-C5FPE8-F1
#
_entry.id   AF-C5FPE8-F1
#
_cell.length_a   1.000
_cell.length_b   1.000
_cell.length_c   1.000
_cell.angle_alpha   90.00
_cell.angle_beta   90.00
_cell.angle_gamma   90.00
#
_symmetry.space_group_name_H-M   'P 1'
#
loop_
_entity.id
_entity.type
_entity.pdbx_description
1 polymer ?
#
loop_
_entity_poly.entity_id
_entity_poly.type
_entity_poly.pdbx_seq_one_letter_code
_entity_poly.pdbx_strand_id
1 'polypeptide(L)'
;MLLEEDPAALIHHTITNFNIQPDKLALSRINDSLSSLQQSRELRFQEVENSLRKLSRQLSTLNAQHKETVESHDPARHAASIVELDTEKFRIAKAASELEIESERLEAELESLKARLAELDAQGLEGDELTRREREADDATILRLKIYRSLGIDVDTDEAGNYNKAIIRNRRKGDVHVVNIDPKFSRFFYANYFWQAM
;
A
#
# COMPACT_ATOMS: atom_id res chain seq x y z
N MET A 1 125.43 -7.03 -30.82
CA MET A 1 124.72 -5.82 -31.25
C MET A 1 123.24 -6.13 -31.04
N LEU A 2 122.70 -5.79 -29.86
CA LEU A 2 121.49 -6.43 -29.30
C LEU A 2 120.24 -5.51 -29.31
N LEU A 3 120.22 -4.50 -30.17
CA LEU A 3 119.07 -3.63 -30.40
C LEU A 3 119.04 -3.33 -31.91
N GLU A 4 118.04 -3.85 -32.62
CA GLU A 4 117.88 -3.67 -34.08
C GLU A 4 117.30 -2.30 -34.46
N GLU A 5 116.74 -1.56 -33.49
CA GLU A 5 116.22 -0.19 -33.69
C GLU A 5 116.93 0.82 -32.78
N ASP A 6 117.13 2.02 -33.30
CA ASP A 6 117.67 3.16 -32.55
C ASP A 6 116.74 3.47 -31.36
N PRO A 7 117.21 3.45 -30.11
CA PRO A 7 116.38 3.74 -28.93
C PRO A 7 115.69 5.10 -29.00
N ALA A 8 116.26 6.08 -29.72
CA ALA A 8 115.59 7.35 -29.95
C ALA A 8 114.29 7.19 -30.76
N ALA A 9 114.28 6.31 -31.77
CA ALA A 9 113.09 6.03 -32.58
C ALA A 9 111.97 5.38 -31.76
N LEU A 10 112.30 4.46 -30.85
CA LEU A 10 111.32 3.83 -29.95
C LEU A 10 110.71 4.84 -28.96
N ILE A 11 111.52 5.75 -28.43
CA ILE A 11 111.04 6.85 -27.58
C ILE A 11 110.12 7.78 -28.37
N HIS A 12 110.47 8.14 -29.61
CA HIS A 12 109.59 8.94 -30.46
C HIS A 12 108.28 8.23 -30.82
N HIS A 13 108.32 6.93 -31.10
CA HIS A 13 107.12 6.12 -31.36
C HIS A 13 106.20 6.05 -30.13
N THR A 14 106.76 5.84 -28.94
CA THR A 14 105.97 5.82 -27.70
C THR A 14 105.36 7.18 -27.39
N ILE A 15 106.09 8.29 -27.58
CA ILE A 15 105.54 9.65 -27.42
C ILE A 15 104.40 9.92 -28.41
N THR A 16 104.57 9.50 -29.67
CA THR A 16 103.56 9.74 -30.73
C THR A 16 102.29 8.90 -30.50
N ASN A 17 102.46 7.66 -30.02
CA ASN A 17 101.34 6.75 -29.75
C ASN A 17 100.66 7.00 -28.40
N PHE A 18 101.29 7.74 -27.49
CA PHE A 18 100.70 8.09 -26.19
C PHE A 18 99.68 9.22 -26.34
N ASN A 19 98.48 8.86 -26.80
CA ASN A 19 97.42 9.83 -27.04
C ASN A 19 96.63 10.12 -25.75
N ILE A 20 96.85 11.29 -25.16
CA ILE A 20 96.22 11.73 -23.92
C ILE A 20 94.79 12.28 -24.16
N GLN A 21 94.45 12.66 -25.39
CA GLN A 21 93.17 13.33 -25.68
C GLN A 21 91.94 12.42 -25.46
N PRO A 22 91.92 11.14 -25.89
CA PRO A 22 90.80 10.23 -25.62
C PRO A 22 90.52 10.06 -24.13
N ASP A 23 91.56 9.99 -23.31
CA ASP A 23 91.44 9.81 -21.86
C ASP A 23 90.90 11.08 -21.20
N LYS A 24 91.38 12.26 -21.63
CA LYS A 24 90.83 13.54 -21.18
C LYS A 24 89.35 13.69 -21.55
N LEU A 25 88.96 13.26 -22.75
CA LEU A 25 87.56 13.25 -23.18
C LEU A 25 86.73 12.22 -22.39
N ALA A 26 87.30 11.05 -22.06
CA ALA A 26 86.64 10.07 -21.21
C ALA A 26 86.39 10.64 -19.80
N LEU A 27 87.37 11.31 -19.20
CA LEU A 27 87.23 11.98 -17.91
C LEU A 27 86.15 13.07 -17.94
N SER A 28 86.09 13.88 -19.01
CA SER A 28 85.02 14.86 -19.19
C SER A 28 83.64 14.19 -19.22
N ARG A 29 83.47 13.14 -20.03
CA ARG A 29 82.21 12.38 -20.12
C ARG A 29 81.80 11.75 -18.79
N ILE A 30 82.75 11.23 -18.02
CA ILE A 30 82.49 10.68 -16.69
C ILE A 30 82.00 11.79 -15.75
N ASN A 31 82.64 12.95 -15.77
CA ASN A 31 82.22 14.08 -14.93
C ASN A 31 80.82 14.58 -15.29
N ASP A 32 80.51 14.68 -16.59
CA ASP A 32 79.17 15.04 -17.06
C ASP A 32 78.13 14.01 -16.61
N SER A 33 78.45 12.72 -16.75
CA SER A 33 77.58 11.62 -16.29
C SER A 33 77.36 11.67 -14.78
N LEU A 34 78.40 11.98 -14.00
CA LEU A 34 78.33 12.08 -12.55
C LEU A 34 77.49 13.29 -12.12
N SER A 35 77.64 14.43 -12.79
CA SER A 35 76.83 15.63 -12.53
C SER A 35 75.34 15.40 -12.84
N SER A 36 75.03 14.74 -13.96
CA SER A 36 73.67 14.36 -14.33
C SER A 36 73.07 13.38 -13.34
N LEU A 37 73.85 12.38 -12.88
CA LEU A 37 73.43 11.45 -11.85
C LEU A 37 73.14 12.14 -10.52
N GLN A 38 73.99 13.08 -10.11
CA GLN A 38 73.78 13.88 -8.90
C GLN A 38 72.50 14.70 -8.98
N GLN A 39 72.26 15.37 -10.12
CA GLN A 39 71.03 16.14 -10.33
C GLN A 39 69.79 15.24 -10.27
N SER A 40 69.83 14.07 -10.92
CA SER A 40 68.72 13.11 -10.90
C SER A 40 68.45 12.58 -9.48
N ARG A 41 69.51 12.33 -8.70
CA ARG A 41 69.39 11.90 -7.30
C ARG A 41 68.77 12.99 -6.43
N GLU A 42 69.19 14.23 -6.59
CA GLU A 42 68.66 15.36 -5.83
C GLU A 42 67.16 15.55 -6.11
N LEU A 43 66.75 15.48 -7.38
CA LEU A 43 65.33 15.55 -7.75
C LEU A 43 64.51 14.42 -7.12
N ARG A 44 65.02 13.19 -7.15
CA ARG A 44 64.35 12.04 -6.49
C ARG A 44 64.28 12.20 -4.98
N PHE A 45 65.33 12.73 -4.37
CA PHE A 45 65.35 12.96 -2.93
C PHE A 45 64.28 13.99 -2.53
N GLN A 46 64.20 15.11 -3.25
CA GLN A 46 63.18 16.13 -3.04
C GLN A 46 61.77 15.60 -3.26
N GLU A 47 61.55 14.75 -4.27
CA GLU A 47 60.25 14.13 -4.52
C GLU A 47 59.83 13.21 -3.36
N VAL A 48 60.73 12.33 -2.92
CA VAL A 48 60.47 11.43 -1.80
C VAL A 48 60.23 12.22 -0.51
N GLU A 49 61.05 13.23 -0.22
CA GLU A 49 60.88 14.07 0.97
C GLU A 49 59.54 14.82 0.95
N ASN A 50 59.14 15.37 -0.21
CA ASN A 50 57.84 16.01 -0.37
C ASN A 50 56.68 15.03 -0.18
N SER A 51 56.79 13.81 -0.69
CA SER A 51 55.77 12.77 -0.49
C SER A 51 55.67 12.36 0.99
N LEU A 52 56.80 12.20 1.67
CA LEU A 52 56.87 11.87 3.09
C LEU A 52 56.24 12.97 3.95
N ARG A 53 56.56 14.25 3.65
CA ARG A 53 55.96 15.40 4.35
C ARG A 53 54.45 15.45 4.15
N LYS A 54 53.93 15.16 2.95
CA LYS A 54 52.49 15.09 2.68
C LYS A 54 51.83 13.97 3.47
N LEU A 55 52.40 12.76 3.43
CA LEU A 55 51.83 11.60 4.12
C LEU A 55 51.87 11.77 5.64
N SER A 56 52.94 12.37 6.18
CA SER A 56 53.06 12.69 7.60
C SER A 56 51.96 13.67 8.05
N ARG A 57 51.67 14.71 7.25
CA ARG A 57 50.55 15.64 7.53
C ARG A 57 49.21 14.92 7.49
N GLN A 58 48.96 14.08 6.48
CA GLN A 58 47.73 13.31 6.36
C GLN A 58 47.52 12.38 7.56
N LEU A 59 48.57 11.67 7.98
CA LEU A 59 48.54 10.80 9.15
C LEU A 59 48.23 11.59 10.42
N SER A 60 48.86 12.76 10.60
CA SER A 60 48.56 13.63 11.75
C SER A 60 47.10 14.07 11.78
N THR A 61 46.53 14.47 10.63
CA THR A 61 45.12 14.85 10.54
C THR A 61 44.19 13.68 10.82
N LEU A 62 44.47 12.50 10.24
CA LEU A 62 43.64 11.31 10.43
C LEU A 62 43.68 10.82 11.88
N ASN A 63 44.84 10.86 12.53
CA ASN A 63 44.96 10.52 13.95
C ASN A 63 44.20 11.51 14.83
N ALA A 64 44.25 12.81 14.53
CA ALA A 64 43.48 13.81 15.27
C ALA A 64 41.97 13.57 15.12
N GLN A 65 41.49 13.34 13.89
CA GLN A 65 40.10 13.00 13.61
C GLN A 65 39.66 11.70 14.29
N HIS A 66 40.50 10.67 14.26
CA HIS A 66 40.21 9.41 14.92
C HIS A 66 40.10 9.60 16.43
N LYS A 67 41.05 10.32 17.04
CA LYS A 67 41.00 10.63 18.47
C LYS A 67 39.75 11.43 18.84
N GLU A 68 39.40 12.45 18.07
CA GLU A 68 38.17 13.23 18.26
C GLU A 68 36.90 12.37 18.13
N THR A 69 36.87 11.45 17.16
CA THR A 69 35.75 10.52 16.97
C THR A 69 35.62 9.54 18.14
N VAL A 70 36.75 9.04 18.65
CA VAL A 70 36.77 8.14 19.81
C VAL A 70 36.38 8.87 21.08
N GLU A 71 36.86 10.10 21.29
CA GLU A 71 36.51 10.92 22.46
C GLU A 71 35.06 11.41 22.43
N SER A 72 34.51 11.71 21.24
CA SER A 72 33.10 12.10 21.09
C SER A 72 32.13 10.91 21.17
N HIS A 73 32.60 9.69 20.90
CA HIS A 73 31.80 8.49 21.05
C HIS A 73 31.75 8.06 22.52
N ASP A 74 30.66 8.40 23.20
CA ASP A 74 30.33 7.85 24.50
C ASP A 74 29.55 6.52 24.31
N PRO A 75 30.20 5.36 24.50
CA PRO A 75 29.57 4.06 24.27
C PRO A 75 28.40 3.81 25.24
N ALA A 76 28.41 4.41 26.43
CA ALA A 76 27.33 4.26 27.40
C ALA A 76 26.08 5.03 26.95
N ARG A 77 26.25 6.25 26.44
CA ARG A 77 25.14 7.01 25.83
C ARG A 77 24.58 6.34 24.59
N HIS A 78 25.45 5.80 23.74
CA HIS A 78 25.02 5.06 22.55
C HIS A 78 24.23 3.79 22.93
N ALA A 79 24.71 3.01 23.90
CA ALA A 79 23.99 1.84 24.41
C ALA A 79 22.64 2.21 25.02
N ALA A 80 22.57 3.31 25.80
CA ALA A 80 21.31 3.81 26.35
C ALA A 80 20.32 4.20 25.24
N SER A 81 20.78 4.90 24.21
CA SER A 81 19.94 5.27 23.05
C SER A 81 19.43 4.05 22.28
N ILE A 82 20.25 3.00 22.11
CA ILE A 82 19.80 1.73 21.51
C ILE A 82 18.66 1.13 22.33
N VAL A 83 18.81 1.06 23.66
CA VAL A 83 17.78 0.48 24.53
C VAL A 83 16.50 1.31 24.48
N GLU A 84 16.58 2.64 24.50
CA GLU A 84 15.42 3.51 24.34
C GLU A 84 14.71 3.26 23.01
N LEU A 85 15.44 3.23 21.90
CA LEU A 85 14.88 2.96 20.57
C LEU A 85 14.26 1.56 20.48
N ASP A 86 14.86 0.55 21.11
CA ASP A 86 14.27 -0.79 21.16
C ASP A 86 12.94 -0.78 21.94
N THR A 87 12.88 -0.08 23.09
CA THR A 87 11.61 0.05 23.83
C THR A 87 10.54 0.80 23.03
N GLU A 88 10.92 1.83 22.29
CA GLU A 88 10.01 2.58 21.43
C GLU A 88 9.52 1.72 20.27
N LYS A 89 10.41 0.97 19.63
CA LYS A 89 10.06 -0.01 18.59
C LYS A 89 9.04 -1.03 19.09
N PHE A 90 9.24 -1.59 20.29
CA PHE A 90 8.27 -2.51 20.88
C PHE A 90 6.93 -1.84 21.18
N ARG A 91 6.94 -0.59 21.68
CA ARG A 91 5.71 0.18 21.94
C ARG A 91 4.93 0.45 20.65
N ILE A 92 5.62 0.87 19.59
CA ILE A 92 5.01 1.12 18.28
C ILE A 92 4.46 -0.17 17.68
N ALA A 93 5.21 -1.27 17.74
CA ALA A 93 4.73 -2.57 17.25
C ALA A 93 3.48 -3.04 18.00
N LYS A 94 3.42 -2.84 19.33
CA LYS A 94 2.22 -3.16 20.12
C LYS A 94 1.02 -2.29 19.70
N ALA A 95 1.22 -0.97 19.57
CA ALA A 95 0.17 -0.05 19.16
C ALA A 95 -0.34 -0.35 17.74
N ALA A 96 0.55 -0.72 16.82
CA ALA A 96 0.17 -1.14 15.47
C ALA A 96 -0.69 -2.41 15.50
N SER A 97 -0.28 -3.43 16.28
CA SER A 97 -1.06 -4.65 16.43
C SER A 97 -2.44 -4.42 17.06
N GLU A 98 -2.54 -3.53 18.05
CA GLU A 98 -3.84 -3.13 18.64
C GLU A 98 -4.73 -2.43 17.61
N LEU A 99 -4.18 -1.55 16.79
CA LEU A 99 -4.91 -0.87 15.72
C LEU A 99 -5.34 -1.82 14.60
N GLU A 100 -4.52 -2.81 14.25
CA GLU A 100 -4.86 -3.85 13.29
C GLU A 100 -6.06 -4.68 13.77
N ILE A 101 -6.04 -5.12 15.03
CA ILE A 101 -7.16 -5.87 15.64
C ILE A 101 -8.45 -5.03 15.63
N GLU A 102 -8.36 -3.75 15.97
CA GLU A 102 -9.54 -2.87 15.97
C GLU A 102 -10.04 -2.59 14.54
N SER A 103 -9.15 -2.49 13.55
CA SER A 103 -9.52 -2.35 12.14
C SER A 103 -10.26 -3.59 11.65
N GLU A 104 -9.76 -4.79 11.94
CA GLU A 104 -10.42 -6.05 11.58
C GLU A 104 -11.81 -6.16 12.25
N ARG A 105 -11.94 -5.73 13.51
CA ARG A 105 -13.21 -5.69 14.23
C ARG A 105 -14.21 -4.76 13.56
N LEU A 106 -13.79 -3.52 13.23
CA LEU A 106 -14.63 -2.53 12.57
C LEU A 106 -15.01 -2.95 11.15
N GLU A 107 -14.10 -3.59 10.40
CA GLU A 107 -14.38 -4.14 9.08
C GLU A 107 -15.44 -5.24 9.15
N ALA A 108 -15.36 -6.14 10.13
CA ALA A 108 -16.38 -7.17 10.34
C ALA A 108 -17.76 -6.57 10.69
N GLU A 109 -17.81 -5.54 11.54
CA GLU A 109 -19.05 -4.82 11.85
C GLU A 109 -19.62 -4.14 10.61
N LEU A 110 -18.78 -3.47 9.82
CA LEU A 110 -19.17 -2.80 8.59
C LEU A 110 -19.76 -3.81 7.59
N GLU A 111 -19.13 -4.97 7.42
CA GLU A 111 -19.63 -6.01 6.53
C GLU A 111 -20.97 -6.59 7.02
N SER A 112 -21.14 -6.78 8.33
CA SER A 112 -22.43 -7.21 8.91
C SER A 112 -23.54 -6.17 8.66
N LEU A 113 -23.24 -4.88 8.79
CA LEU A 113 -24.19 -3.80 8.54
C LEU A 113 -24.53 -3.68 7.06
N LYS A 114 -23.55 -3.84 6.16
CA LYS A 114 -23.79 -3.92 4.71
C LYS A 114 -24.70 -5.10 4.37
N ALA A 115 -24.45 -6.27 4.94
CA ALA A 115 -25.31 -7.43 4.71
C ALA A 115 -26.74 -7.17 5.20
N ARG A 116 -26.91 -6.55 6.37
CA ARG A 116 -28.23 -6.19 6.89
C ARG A 116 -28.94 -5.13 6.06
N LEU A 117 -28.19 -4.15 5.56
CA LEU A 117 -28.71 -3.13 4.65
C LEU A 117 -29.13 -3.75 3.32
N ALA A 118 -28.34 -4.65 2.76
CA ALA A 118 -28.68 -5.38 1.54
C ALA A 118 -29.93 -6.26 1.74
N GLU A 119 -30.09 -6.90 2.90
CA GLU A 119 -31.30 -7.65 3.25
C GLU A 119 -32.52 -6.72 3.33
N LEU A 120 -32.39 -5.54 3.93
CA LEU A 120 -33.48 -4.55 4.03
C LEU A 120 -33.85 -3.95 2.67
N ASP A 121 -32.85 -3.62 1.84
CA ASP A 121 -33.06 -3.15 0.47
C ASP A 121 -33.75 -4.22 -0.38
N ALA A 122 -33.39 -5.50 -0.19
CA ALA A 122 -34.05 -6.62 -0.85
C ALA A 122 -35.49 -6.84 -0.37
N GLN A 123 -35.80 -6.57 0.91
CA GLN A 123 -37.16 -6.59 1.46
C GLN A 123 -38.03 -5.46 0.88
N GLY A 124 -37.43 -4.35 0.43
CA GLY A 124 -38.13 -3.24 -0.22
C GLY A 124 -39.13 -2.51 0.67
N LEU A 125 -39.84 -1.52 0.10
CA LEU A 125 -40.86 -0.72 0.81
C LEU A 125 -42.14 -1.50 1.18
N GLU A 126 -42.34 -2.68 0.60
CA GLU A 126 -43.55 -3.50 0.79
C GLU A 126 -43.48 -4.40 2.04
N GLY A 127 -42.32 -4.51 2.67
CA GLY A 127 -42.10 -5.40 3.81
C GLY A 127 -41.99 -6.87 3.39
N ASP A 128 -41.70 -7.72 4.37
CA ASP A 128 -41.47 -9.17 4.24
C ASP A 128 -42.46 -9.87 3.28
N GLU A 129 -42.00 -10.92 2.58
CA GLU A 129 -42.80 -11.64 1.57
C GLU A 129 -44.16 -12.12 2.10
N LEU A 130 -44.23 -12.44 3.39
CA LEU A 130 -45.46 -12.80 4.10
C LEU A 130 -46.47 -11.64 4.12
N THR A 131 -46.03 -10.44 4.53
CA THR A 131 -46.85 -9.23 4.52
C THR A 131 -47.32 -8.85 3.12
N ARG A 132 -46.49 -9.10 2.10
CA ARG A 132 -46.85 -8.84 0.71
C ARG A 132 -47.94 -9.80 0.21
N ARG A 133 -47.82 -11.10 0.52
CA ARG A 133 -48.86 -12.10 0.17
C ARG A 133 -50.18 -11.86 0.88
N GLU A 134 -50.15 -11.43 2.14
CA GLU A 134 -51.36 -11.07 2.90
C GLU A 134 -52.07 -9.86 2.26
N ARG A 135 -51.33 -8.81 1.88
CA ARG A 135 -51.90 -7.66 1.18
C ARG A 135 -52.46 -8.01 -0.20
N GLU A 136 -51.76 -8.84 -0.99
CA GLU A 136 -52.25 -9.30 -2.29
C GLU A 136 -53.53 -10.15 -2.15
N ALA A 137 -53.65 -10.96 -1.10
CA ALA A 137 -54.86 -11.73 -0.79
C ALA A 137 -56.02 -10.82 -0.35
N ASP A 138 -55.73 -9.84 0.50
CA ASP A 138 -56.71 -8.84 0.94
C ASP A 138 -57.21 -8.00 -0.23
N ASP A 139 -56.33 -7.60 -1.15
CA ASP A 139 -56.72 -6.80 -2.32
C ASP A 139 -57.63 -7.61 -3.27
N ALA A 140 -57.37 -8.91 -3.44
CA ALA A 140 -58.26 -9.80 -4.21
C ALA A 140 -59.66 -9.95 -3.58
N THR A 141 -59.75 -10.03 -2.26
CA THR A 141 -61.05 -10.09 -1.56
C THR A 141 -61.78 -8.75 -1.60
N ILE A 142 -61.07 -7.63 -1.43
CA ILE A 142 -61.59 -6.27 -1.56
C ILE A 142 -62.10 -6.03 -2.98
N LEU A 143 -61.38 -6.45 -4.01
CA LEU A 143 -61.81 -6.36 -5.41
C LEU A 143 -63.08 -7.18 -5.67
N ARG A 144 -63.17 -8.41 -5.15
CA ARG A 144 -64.39 -9.23 -5.25
C ARG A 144 -65.57 -8.56 -4.55
N LEU A 145 -65.38 -8.03 -3.35
CA LEU A 145 -66.41 -7.28 -2.61
C LEU A 145 -66.86 -6.03 -3.37
N LYS A 146 -65.92 -5.30 -3.99
CA LYS A 146 -66.23 -4.13 -4.82
C LYS A 146 -67.04 -4.50 -6.07
N ILE A 147 -66.75 -5.64 -6.69
CA ILE A 147 -67.54 -6.18 -7.80
C ILE A 147 -68.96 -6.50 -7.32
N TYR A 148 -69.13 -7.26 -6.24
CA TYR A 148 -70.47 -7.58 -5.71
C TYR A 148 -71.29 -6.34 -5.33
N ARG A 149 -70.63 -5.33 -4.74
CA ARG A 149 -71.27 -4.04 -4.45
C ARG A 149 -71.65 -3.27 -5.71
N SER A 150 -70.82 -3.34 -6.76
CA SER A 150 -71.12 -2.72 -8.07
C SER A 150 -72.30 -3.41 -8.80
N LEU A 151 -72.51 -4.71 -8.56
CA LEU A 151 -73.69 -5.45 -9.01
C LEU A 151 -74.96 -5.05 -8.23
N GLY A 152 -74.85 -4.21 -7.21
CA GLY A 152 -75.98 -3.67 -6.46
C GLY A 152 -76.39 -4.51 -5.25
N ILE A 153 -75.54 -5.47 -4.83
CA ILE A 153 -75.74 -6.26 -3.61
C ILE A 153 -74.98 -5.56 -2.47
N ASP A 154 -75.71 -4.97 -1.54
CA ASP A 154 -75.15 -4.42 -0.30
C ASP A 154 -75.55 -5.33 0.87
N VAL A 155 -74.69 -5.50 1.85
CA VAL A 155 -74.97 -6.34 3.02
C VAL A 155 -74.98 -5.45 4.25
N ASP A 156 -76.05 -5.53 5.02
CA ASP A 156 -76.27 -4.74 6.22
C ASP A 156 -75.98 -5.59 7.45
N THR A 157 -75.28 -5.03 8.43
CA THR A 157 -74.92 -5.69 9.69
C THR A 157 -75.95 -5.34 10.75
N ASP A 158 -76.40 -6.35 11.49
CA ASP A 158 -77.22 -6.14 12.69
C ASP A 158 -76.37 -5.61 13.87
N GLU A 159 -76.99 -5.10 14.93
CA GLU A 159 -76.31 -4.51 16.12
C GLU A 159 -75.35 -5.50 16.82
N ALA A 160 -75.51 -6.80 16.58
CA ALA A 160 -74.65 -7.88 17.07
C ALA A 160 -73.53 -8.31 16.08
N GLY A 161 -73.35 -7.60 14.96
CA GLY A 161 -72.32 -7.87 13.97
C GLY A 161 -72.58 -9.06 13.03
N ASN A 162 -73.79 -9.64 13.06
CA ASN A 162 -74.18 -10.74 12.17
C ASN A 162 -74.77 -10.20 10.85
N TYR A 163 -74.35 -10.76 9.72
CA TYR A 163 -74.78 -10.37 8.37
C TYR A 163 -76.11 -11.03 7.98
N ASN A 164 -77.20 -10.61 8.60
CA ASN A 164 -78.52 -11.24 8.41
C ASN A 164 -79.42 -10.54 7.39
N LYS A 165 -78.98 -9.43 6.78
CA LYS A 165 -79.78 -8.65 5.83
C LYS A 165 -78.97 -8.28 4.60
N ALA A 166 -79.49 -8.62 3.42
CA ALA A 166 -78.93 -8.21 2.14
C ALA A 166 -79.90 -7.28 1.41
N ILE A 167 -79.38 -6.20 0.84
CA ILE A 167 -80.12 -5.18 0.10
C ILE A 167 -79.69 -5.27 -1.35
N ILE A 168 -80.61 -5.64 -2.24
CA ILE A 168 -80.37 -5.74 -3.68
C ILE A 168 -81.03 -4.57 -4.37
N ARG A 169 -80.23 -3.76 -5.07
CA ARG A 169 -80.69 -2.56 -5.78
C ARG A 169 -80.64 -2.82 -7.29
N ASN A 170 -81.81 -2.96 -7.91
CA ASN A 170 -81.90 -3.11 -9.35
C ASN A 170 -81.86 -1.73 -10.03
N ARG A 171 -80.69 -1.32 -10.52
CA ARG A 171 -80.51 0.00 -11.16
C ARG A 171 -81.36 0.20 -12.43
N ARG A 172 -81.86 -0.86 -13.07
CA ARG A 172 -82.68 -0.76 -14.30
C ARG A 172 -84.17 -0.56 -14.02
N LYS A 173 -84.70 -1.18 -12.96
CA LYS A 173 -86.12 -1.08 -12.59
C LYS A 173 -86.39 -0.05 -11.49
N GLY A 174 -85.37 0.36 -10.74
CA GLY A 174 -85.50 1.33 -9.65
C GLY A 174 -85.97 0.71 -8.32
N ASP A 175 -86.17 -0.60 -8.28
CA ASP A 175 -86.64 -1.32 -7.10
C ASP A 175 -85.50 -1.75 -6.17
N VAL A 176 -85.77 -1.68 -4.86
CA VAL A 176 -84.85 -2.11 -3.80
C VAL A 176 -85.49 -3.26 -3.04
N HIS A 177 -84.88 -4.44 -3.11
CA HIS A 177 -85.30 -5.62 -2.38
C HIS A 177 -84.45 -5.80 -1.13
N VAL A 178 -85.08 -5.67 0.03
CA VAL A 178 -84.45 -5.98 1.33
C VAL A 178 -84.81 -7.42 1.69
N VAL A 179 -83.80 -8.28 1.78
CA VAL A 179 -83.96 -9.71 2.07
C VAL A 179 -83.28 -10.02 3.39
N ASN A 180 -84.05 -10.51 4.36
CA ASN A 180 -83.49 -11.10 5.57
C ASN A 180 -83.11 -12.56 5.29
N ILE A 181 -81.85 -12.89 5.51
CA ILE A 181 -81.28 -14.22 5.30
C ILE A 181 -81.53 -15.03 6.58
N ASP A 182 -82.48 -15.96 6.53
CA ASP A 182 -82.84 -16.87 7.62
C ASP A 182 -82.33 -18.28 7.25
N PRO A 183 -81.66 -19.01 8.18
CA PRO A 183 -81.20 -20.40 7.97
C PRO A 183 -82.29 -21.39 7.52
N LYS A 184 -83.57 -21.04 7.64
CA LYS A 184 -84.70 -21.89 7.23
C LYS A 184 -84.81 -22.11 5.72
N PHE A 185 -84.20 -21.28 4.89
CA PHE A 185 -84.25 -21.43 3.42
C PHE A 185 -82.92 -21.91 2.84
N SER A 186 -83.00 -22.71 1.77
CA SER A 186 -81.82 -23.24 1.07
C SER A 186 -80.97 -22.14 0.43
N ARG A 187 -79.64 -22.30 0.45
CA ARG A 187 -78.70 -21.41 -0.26
C ARG A 187 -79.04 -21.27 -1.76
N PHE A 188 -79.59 -22.33 -2.37
CA PHE A 188 -80.02 -22.33 -3.76
C PHE A 188 -81.27 -21.45 -4.01
N PHE A 189 -82.17 -21.38 -3.01
CA PHE A 189 -83.33 -20.51 -3.06
C PHE A 189 -82.92 -19.03 -3.05
N TYR A 190 -82.00 -18.65 -2.14
CA TYR A 190 -81.47 -17.28 -2.09
C TYR A 190 -80.67 -16.91 -3.33
N ALA A 191 -79.84 -17.82 -3.87
CA ALA A 191 -79.10 -17.55 -5.09
C ALA A 191 -80.02 -17.27 -6.28
N ASN A 192 -81.04 -18.10 -6.51
CA ASN A 192 -82.03 -17.87 -7.58
C ASN A 192 -82.83 -16.59 -7.35
N TYR A 193 -83.22 -16.31 -6.12
CA TYR A 193 -83.96 -15.09 -5.78
C TYR A 193 -83.12 -13.83 -6.03
N PHE A 194 -81.83 -13.83 -5.66
CA PHE A 194 -80.92 -12.72 -5.91
C PHE A 194 -80.65 -12.50 -7.39
N TRP A 195 -80.52 -13.58 -8.18
CA TRP A 195 -80.40 -13.48 -9.64
C TRP A 195 -81.70 -13.04 -10.33
N GLN A 196 -82.87 -13.36 -9.78
CA GLN A 196 -84.17 -12.89 -10.31
C GLN A 196 -84.49 -11.44 -9.91
N ALA A 197 -83.98 -10.97 -8.77
CA ALA A 197 -84.19 -9.62 -8.26
C ALA A 197 -83.21 -8.58 -8.85
N MET A 198 -82.08 -9.02 -9.42
CA MET A 198 -81.16 -8.21 -10.24
C MET A 198 -81.73 -7.89 -11.63
#